data_AF-A0A9D1DJ88-F1
#
_entry.id   AF-A0A9D1DJ88-F1
#
_cell.length_a   1.000
_cell.length_b   1.000
_cell.length_c   1.000
_cell.angle_alpha   90.00
_cell.angle_beta   90.00
_cell.angle_gamma   90.00
#
_symmetry.space_group_name_H-M   'P 1'
#
loop_
_entity.id
_entity.type
_entity.pdbx_description
1 polymer ?
#
loop_
_entity_poly.entity_id
_entity_poly.type
_entity_poly.pdbx_seq_one_letter_code
_entity_poly.pdbx_strand_id
1 'polypeptide(L)'
;MKRLLALAVALCLCLSILPGAAWETTSGTIGESHVSWNFDETSGRLTISGSGGCEAFTSPEDQPWAALRGEIREVWFYDQADLAIENLAYWFTDCVNLTMAEVPYTTKIIGEGAFAGCSSIYGDCPFVPG
;
A
#
# COMPACT_ATOMS: atom_id res chain seq x y z
N MET A 1 -50.95 9.10 20.67
CA MET A 1 -49.47 9.22 20.55
C MET A 1 -48.77 7.88 20.73
N LYS A 2 -49.04 6.87 19.88
CA LYS A 2 -48.33 5.57 19.89
C LYS A 2 -48.06 4.98 18.49
N ARG A 3 -48.67 5.55 17.44
CA ARG A 3 -48.39 5.17 16.04
C ARG A 3 -47.36 6.07 15.35
N LEU A 4 -47.09 7.26 15.91
CA LEU A 4 -46.04 8.17 15.43
C LEU A 4 -44.63 7.73 15.86
N LEU A 5 -44.53 7.03 17.01
CA LEU A 5 -43.27 6.47 17.50
C LEU A 5 -42.76 5.31 16.64
N ALA A 6 -43.66 4.51 16.07
CA ALA A 6 -43.29 3.42 15.17
C ALA A 6 -42.72 3.94 13.83
N LEU A 7 -43.26 5.06 13.31
CA LEU A 7 -42.76 5.70 12.09
C LEU A 7 -41.38 6.35 12.28
N ALA A 8 -41.10 6.92 13.46
CA ALA A 8 -39.80 7.52 13.76
C ALA A 8 -38.67 6.48 13.90
N VAL A 9 -38.96 5.30 14.46
CA VAL A 9 -37.96 4.22 14.63
C VAL A 9 -37.64 3.53 13.29
N ALA A 10 -38.61 3.38 12.40
CA ALA A 10 -38.40 2.79 11.08
C ALA A 10 -37.51 3.68 10.18
N LEU A 11 -37.57 5.01 10.34
CA LEU A 11 -36.73 5.93 9.56
C LEU A 11 -35.24 5.86 9.97
N CYS A 12 -34.95 5.54 11.24
CA CYS A 12 -33.57 5.40 11.73
C CYS A 12 -32.88 4.11 11.27
N LEU A 13 -33.64 3.05 10.94
CA LEU A 13 -33.10 1.79 10.41
C LEU A 13 -32.86 1.82 8.89
N CYS A 14 -33.35 2.83 8.18
CA CYS A 14 -33.14 2.99 6.74
C CYS A 14 -31.94 3.89 6.39
N LEU A 15 -31.34 4.57 7.37
CA LEU A 15 -30.14 5.42 7.20
C LEU A 15 -28.82 4.66 7.40
N SER A 16 -28.85 3.41 7.87
CA SER A 16 -27.65 2.60 8.12
C SER A 16 -27.15 1.82 6.90
N ILE A 17 -27.86 1.86 5.77
CA ILE A 17 -27.44 1.21 4.53
C ILE A 17 -27.04 2.30 3.52
N LEU A 18 -25.99 3.04 3.87
CA LEU A 18 -25.17 3.63 2.82
C LEU A 18 -24.53 2.45 2.06
N PRO A 19 -24.47 2.49 0.71
CA PRO A 19 -23.66 1.56 -0.06
C PRO A 19 -22.28 1.51 0.56
N GLY A 20 -21.81 0.31 0.88
CA GLY A 20 -20.58 0.09 1.63
C GLY A 20 -19.46 0.94 1.07
N ALA A 21 -18.95 1.86 1.89
CA ALA A 21 -17.56 2.24 1.76
C ALA A 21 -16.80 0.93 1.96
N ALA A 22 -16.34 0.33 0.85
CA ALA A 22 -15.23 -0.59 0.93
C ALA A 22 -14.13 0.24 1.60
N TRP A 23 -13.86 -0.04 2.87
CA TRP A 23 -12.73 0.59 3.54
C TRP A 23 -11.51 -0.03 2.90
N GLU A 24 -10.95 0.69 1.91
CA GLU A 24 -9.63 0.37 1.42
C GLU A 24 -8.69 0.48 2.60
N THR A 25 -8.00 -0.62 2.89
CA THR A 25 -7.04 -0.62 3.99
C THR A 25 -5.89 0.27 3.55
N THR A 26 -5.65 1.35 4.28
CA THR A 26 -4.57 2.30 3.99
C THR A 26 -3.32 2.03 4.83
N SER A 27 -3.29 0.97 5.64
CA SER A 27 -2.10 0.57 6.38
C SER A 27 -2.18 -0.89 6.85
N GLY A 28 -1.04 -1.51 7.09
CA GLY A 28 -1.00 -2.89 7.60
C GLY A 28 0.42 -3.42 7.75
N THR A 29 0.53 -4.73 7.92
CA THR A 29 1.81 -5.45 7.98
C THR A 29 2.00 -6.30 6.74
N ILE A 30 3.26 -6.59 6.40
CA ILE A 30 3.60 -7.52 5.33
C ILE A 30 3.67 -8.93 5.93
N GLY A 31 2.65 -9.76 5.67
CA GLY A 31 2.52 -11.09 6.27
C GLY A 31 2.54 -11.03 7.80
N GLU A 32 3.25 -11.97 8.43
CA GLU A 32 3.48 -12.02 9.88
C GLU A 32 4.75 -11.26 10.33
N SER A 33 5.33 -10.42 9.46
CA SER A 33 6.56 -9.70 9.76
C SER A 33 6.33 -8.44 10.61
N HIS A 34 7.43 -7.84 11.08
CA HIS A 34 7.45 -6.53 11.71
C HIS A 34 7.62 -5.38 10.71
N VAL A 35 7.53 -5.66 9.41
CA VAL A 35 7.53 -4.66 8.35
C VAL A 35 6.09 -4.20 8.13
N SER A 36 5.88 -2.89 8.26
CA SER A 36 4.59 -2.25 8.12
C SER A 36 4.56 -1.37 6.88
N TRP A 37 3.37 -1.13 6.36
CA TRP A 37 3.13 -0.22 5.27
C TRP A 37 2.00 0.75 5.62
N ASN A 38 2.07 1.95 5.05
CA ASN A 38 1.04 2.97 5.17
C ASN A 38 0.92 3.74 3.85
N PHE A 39 -0.31 3.93 3.39
CA PHE A 39 -0.66 4.70 2.23
C PHE A 39 -1.30 6.03 2.64
N ASP A 40 -0.72 7.13 2.19
CA ASP A 40 -1.32 8.46 2.29
C ASP A 40 -2.10 8.76 1.00
N GLU A 41 -3.43 8.67 1.10
CA GLU A 41 -4.37 8.94 -0.01
C GLU A 41 -4.26 10.38 -0.54
N THR A 42 -3.79 11.34 0.27
CA THR A 42 -3.69 12.74 -0.15
C THR A 42 -2.54 12.94 -1.13
N SER A 43 -1.40 12.32 -0.84
CA SER A 43 -0.18 12.46 -1.66
C SER A 43 -0.02 11.34 -2.70
N GLY A 44 -0.64 10.18 -2.47
CA GLY A 44 -0.37 8.95 -3.23
C GLY A 44 0.93 8.27 -2.78
N ARG A 45 1.36 8.49 -1.53
CA ARG A 45 2.62 7.98 -1.00
C ARG A 45 2.42 6.66 -0.27
N LEU A 46 3.13 5.63 -0.73
CA LEU A 46 3.32 4.39 0.01
C LEU A 46 4.60 4.49 0.85
N THR A 47 4.45 4.30 2.15
CA THR A 47 5.55 4.28 3.12
C THR A 47 5.74 2.86 3.63
N ILE A 48 6.97 2.38 3.65
CA ILE A 48 7.36 1.10 4.28
C ILE A 48 8.28 1.41 5.47
N SER A 49 8.01 0.79 6.63
CA SER A 49 8.79 1.01 7.86
C SER A 49 8.75 -0.22 8.75
N GLY A 50 9.40 -0.14 9.92
CA GLY A 50 9.43 -1.22 10.91
C GLY A 50 10.82 -1.82 11.04
N SER A 51 10.88 -3.13 11.31
CA SER A 51 12.15 -3.81 11.56
C SER A 51 12.18 -5.24 11.05
N GLY A 52 13.39 -5.77 10.88
CA GLY A 52 13.61 -7.09 10.32
C GLY A 52 13.29 -7.15 8.82
N GLY A 53 13.15 -8.37 8.31
CA GLY A 53 12.83 -8.63 6.91
C GLY A 53 11.48 -9.32 6.76
N CYS A 54 11.06 -9.45 5.52
CA CYS A 54 9.94 -10.30 5.11
C CYS A 54 10.38 -11.14 3.91
N GLU A 55 9.65 -12.22 3.66
CA GLU A 55 9.89 -13.05 2.47
C GLU A 55 9.60 -12.25 1.20
N ALA A 56 10.35 -12.54 0.14
CA ALA A 56 10.09 -11.94 -1.16
C ALA A 56 8.71 -12.38 -1.67
N PHE A 57 7.98 -11.46 -2.30
CA PHE A 57 6.72 -11.82 -2.94
C PHE A 57 6.95 -12.75 -4.12
N THR A 58 5.98 -13.62 -4.36
CA THR A 58 5.98 -14.58 -5.47
C THR A 58 5.14 -14.10 -6.64
N SER A 59 4.20 -13.20 -6.38
CA SER A 59 3.34 -12.58 -7.39
C SER A 59 2.85 -11.21 -6.93
N PRO A 60 2.28 -10.39 -7.84
CA PRO A 60 1.67 -9.12 -7.47
C PRO A 60 0.55 -9.28 -6.43
N GLU A 61 -0.18 -10.40 -6.45
CA GLU A 61 -1.29 -10.67 -5.53
C GLU A 61 -0.86 -10.77 -4.05
N ASP A 62 0.43 -10.95 -3.79
CA ASP A 62 0.98 -10.98 -2.43
C ASP A 62 1.14 -9.56 -1.84
N GLN A 63 0.99 -8.51 -2.65
CA GLN A 63 1.10 -7.13 -2.20
C GLN A 63 -0.07 -6.76 -1.28
N PRO A 64 0.19 -6.34 -0.02
CA PRO A 64 -0.88 -5.88 0.88
C PRO A 64 -1.64 -4.65 0.36
N TRP A 65 -0.98 -3.84 -0.47
CA TRP A 65 -1.53 -2.62 -1.11
C TRP A 65 -2.06 -2.88 -2.53
N ALA A 66 -2.39 -4.12 -2.89
CA ALA A 66 -2.83 -4.48 -4.24
C ALA A 66 -4.00 -3.62 -4.77
N ALA A 67 -4.97 -3.28 -3.91
CA ALA A 67 -6.11 -2.43 -4.27
C ALA A 67 -5.71 -0.97 -4.56
N LEU A 68 -4.55 -0.53 -4.07
CA LEU A 68 -4.06 0.84 -4.15
C LEU A 68 -2.99 1.03 -5.24
N ARG A 69 -2.60 0.00 -6.01
CA ARG A 69 -1.57 0.08 -7.05
C ARG A 69 -1.78 1.24 -8.03
N GLY A 70 -3.03 1.49 -8.40
CA GLY A 70 -3.40 2.59 -9.29
C GLY A 70 -3.27 3.99 -8.66
N GLU A 71 -3.23 4.09 -7.34
CA GLU A 71 -3.18 5.35 -6.59
C GLU A 71 -1.73 5.69 -6.16
N ILE A 72 -0.83 4.71 -6.12
CA ILE A 72 0.56 4.88 -5.69
C ILE A 72 1.36 5.69 -6.72
N ARG A 73 1.94 6.81 -6.25
CA ARG A 73 2.78 7.74 -7.00
C ARG A 73 4.23 7.76 -6.50
N GLU A 74 4.42 7.59 -5.20
CA GLU A 74 5.73 7.60 -4.57
C GLU A 74 5.87 6.47 -3.56
N VAL A 75 7.07 5.88 -3.48
CA VAL A 75 7.44 4.89 -2.47
C VAL A 75 8.62 5.39 -1.64
N TRP A 76 8.50 5.29 -0.32
CA TRP A 76 9.51 5.70 0.64
C TRP A 76 9.75 4.64 1.70
N PHE A 77 10.99 4.56 2.19
CA PHE A 77 11.38 3.62 3.25
C PHE A 77 11.90 4.39 4.47
N TYR A 78 11.28 4.18 5.63
CA TYR A 78 11.75 4.71 6.91
C TYR A 78 12.43 3.64 7.76
N ASP A 79 13.25 4.08 8.71
CA ASP A 79 14.02 3.20 9.60
C ASP A 79 14.85 2.17 8.82
N GLN A 80 15.44 2.58 7.70
CA GLN A 80 16.12 1.68 6.75
C GLN A 80 17.23 0.84 7.38
N ALA A 81 17.84 1.33 8.47
CA ALA A 81 18.85 0.60 9.23
C ALA A 81 18.31 -0.68 9.89
N ASP A 82 17.03 -0.66 10.28
CA ASP A 82 16.36 -1.77 10.93
C ASP A 82 15.62 -2.67 9.93
N LEU A 83 15.40 -2.20 8.70
CA LEU A 83 14.82 -2.98 7.61
C LEU A 83 15.84 -3.91 6.97
N ALA A 84 15.54 -5.20 6.92
CA ALA A 84 16.35 -6.26 6.32
C ALA A 84 15.63 -6.91 5.13
N ILE A 85 15.05 -6.10 4.24
CA ILE A 85 14.36 -6.56 3.03
C ILE A 85 15.40 -6.85 1.95
N GLU A 86 15.77 -8.12 1.78
CA GLU A 86 16.86 -8.48 0.87
C GLU A 86 16.48 -8.39 -0.62
N ASN A 87 15.20 -8.63 -0.95
CA ASN A 87 14.72 -8.78 -2.32
C ASN A 87 13.33 -8.15 -2.51
N LEU A 88 13.22 -7.21 -3.47
CA LEU A 88 11.98 -6.48 -3.81
C LEU A 88 11.14 -7.14 -4.92
N ALA A 89 11.27 -8.45 -5.15
CA ALA A 89 10.51 -9.15 -6.19
C ALA A 89 9.01 -8.87 -6.09
N TYR A 90 8.40 -8.40 -7.18
CA TYR A 90 6.99 -8.02 -7.30
C TYR A 90 6.43 -6.93 -6.36
N TRP A 91 7.27 -6.18 -5.64
CA TRP A 91 6.79 -5.21 -4.65
C TRP A 91 5.93 -4.09 -5.24
N PHE A 92 6.29 -3.60 -6.42
CA PHE A 92 5.62 -2.47 -7.07
C PHE A 92 5.11 -2.83 -8.47
N THR A 93 4.91 -4.12 -8.74
CA THR A 93 4.31 -4.54 -10.01
C THR A 93 2.95 -3.88 -10.21
N ASP A 94 2.71 -3.38 -11.42
CA ASP A 94 1.50 -2.69 -11.87
C ASP A 94 1.15 -1.40 -11.12
N CYS A 95 2.13 -0.78 -10.43
CA CYS A 95 1.98 0.59 -9.93
C CYS A 95 2.13 1.60 -11.09
N VAL A 96 1.10 1.69 -11.93
CA VAL A 96 1.14 2.42 -13.22
C VAL A 96 1.40 3.92 -13.07
N ASN A 97 1.03 4.51 -11.93
CA ASN A 97 1.19 5.92 -11.61
C ASN A 97 2.46 6.22 -10.79
N LEU A 98 3.28 5.21 -10.49
CA LEU A 98 4.51 5.36 -9.74
C LEU A 98 5.52 6.19 -10.54
N THR A 99 5.92 7.33 -9.99
CA THR A 99 6.90 8.25 -10.58
C THR A 99 8.22 8.27 -9.82
N MET A 100 8.22 7.89 -8.54
CA MET A 100 9.42 7.91 -7.70
C MET A 100 9.41 6.76 -6.70
N ALA A 101 10.54 6.08 -6.54
CA ALA A 101 10.69 5.02 -5.55
C ALA A 101 12.08 5.08 -4.91
N GLU A 102 12.10 5.20 -3.59
CA GLU A 102 13.29 4.96 -2.80
C GLU A 102 13.55 3.45 -2.68
N VAL A 103 14.83 3.07 -2.67
CA VAL A 103 15.25 1.69 -2.38
C VAL A 103 16.13 1.75 -1.15
N PRO A 104 15.81 1.02 -0.07
CA PRO A 104 16.62 1.09 1.14
C PRO A 104 17.99 0.46 0.87
N TYR A 105 19.05 1.03 1.45
CA TYR A 105 20.42 0.56 1.22
C TYR A 105 20.67 -0.89 1.70
N THR A 106 19.78 -1.42 2.53
CA THR A 106 19.79 -2.81 2.99
C THR A 106 19.24 -3.79 1.95
N THR A 107 18.53 -3.31 0.93
CA THR A 107 18.08 -4.12 -0.21
C THR A 107 19.24 -4.44 -1.13
N LYS A 108 19.54 -5.74 -1.23
CA LYS A 108 20.63 -6.27 -2.05
C LYS A 108 20.18 -6.55 -3.48
N ILE A 109 18.89 -6.86 -3.67
CA ILE A 109 18.36 -7.38 -4.93
C ILE A 109 17.08 -6.63 -5.31
N ILE A 110 17.12 -5.95 -6.46
CA ILE A 110 15.90 -5.57 -7.18
C ILE A 110 15.41 -6.82 -7.90
N GLY A 111 14.44 -7.50 -7.28
CA GLY A 111 13.96 -8.81 -7.73
C GLY A 111 13.18 -8.80 -9.03
N GLU A 112 12.78 -9.99 -9.46
CA GLU A 112 11.91 -10.18 -10.62
C GLU A 112 10.64 -9.32 -10.48
N GLY A 113 10.27 -8.64 -11.57
CA GLY A 113 9.02 -7.90 -11.64
C GLY A 113 8.87 -6.73 -10.67
N ALA A 114 9.91 -6.36 -9.89
CA ALA A 114 9.83 -5.35 -8.83
C ALA A 114 9.12 -4.06 -9.27
N PHE A 115 9.34 -3.63 -10.52
CA PHE A 115 8.69 -2.46 -11.15
C PHE A 115 8.05 -2.80 -12.51
N ALA A 116 7.71 -4.07 -12.75
CA ALA A 116 7.02 -4.46 -13.98
C ALA A 116 5.66 -3.74 -14.08
N GLY A 117 5.29 -3.25 -15.26
CA GLY A 117 4.03 -2.52 -15.45
C GLY A 117 4.03 -1.07 -14.93
N CYS A 118 5.10 -0.58 -14.30
CA CYS A 118 5.23 0.83 -13.92
C CYS A 118 5.50 1.70 -15.16
N SER A 119 4.46 2.21 -15.79
CA SER A 119 4.58 3.01 -17.02
C SER A 119 5.09 4.45 -16.81
N SER A 120 4.99 4.97 -15.57
CA SER A 120 5.31 6.37 -15.27
C SER A 120 6.73 6.60 -14.76
N ILE A 121 7.47 5.53 -14.46
CA ILE A 121 8.86 5.58 -13.97
C ILE A 121 9.86 5.42 -15.15
N TYR A 122 9.77 6.30 -16.15
CA TYR A 122 10.70 6.34 -17.29
C TYR A 122 11.33 7.72 -17.44
N GLY A 123 12.60 7.83 -17.06
CA GLY A 123 13.42 9.02 -17.34
C GLY A 123 14.22 9.43 -16.12
N ASP A 124 15.54 9.38 -16.24
CA ASP A 124 16.53 9.92 -15.31
C ASP A 124 16.52 9.33 -13.88
N CYS A 125 17.40 8.34 -13.66
CA CYS A 125 17.78 7.73 -12.38
C CYS A 125 16.77 7.97 -11.22
N PRO A 126 15.58 7.34 -11.26
CA PRO A 126 14.51 7.57 -10.27
C PRO A 126 14.82 6.94 -8.91
N PHE A 127 15.93 6.21 -8.81
CA PHE A 127 16.44 5.65 -7.57
C PHE A 127 17.20 6.73 -6.82
N VAL A 128 16.54 7.37 -5.87
CA VAL A 128 17.22 8.14 -4.83
C VAL A 128 17.88 7.12 -3.90
N PRO A 129 19.22 7.02 -3.85
CA PRO A 129 19.87 6.24 -2.79
C PRO A 129 19.53 6.89 -1.45
N GLY A 130 18.94 6.09 -0.54
CA GLY A 130 18.71 6.46 0.86
C GLY A 130 19.98 6.49 1.69
#